data_AF-A0A0K1U6T6-F1
#
_entry.id   AF-A0A0K1U6T6-F1
#
_cell.length_a   1.000
_cell.length_b   1.000
_cell.length_c   1.000
_cell.angle_alpha   90.00
_cell.angle_beta   90.00
_cell.angle_gamma   90.00
#
_symmetry.space_group_name_H-M   'P 1'
#
loop_
_entity.id
_entity.type
_entity.pdbx_description
1 polymer ?
#
loop_
_entity_poly.entity_id
_entity_poly.type
_entity_poly.pdbx_seq_one_letter_code
_entity_poly.pdbx_strand_id
1 'polypeptide(L)'
;MLRQEEVDAEEEALRKAIRELSEEQRVEFYRKAGKAVKDPDTYAALNWFFITGLHHFYLGRWQWGLMDIGALLVAIGCFVAGLVLPGVILLAIVYSWELWQLFRSQIIVQDWNNRLYRDLLRRY
;
A
#
# COMPACT_ATOMS: atom_id res chain seq x y z
N MET A 1 12.94 -6.23 2.33
CA MET A 1 11.56 -6.77 2.24
C MET A 1 10.94 -6.59 3.62
N LEU A 2 9.75 -5.99 3.75
CA LEU A 2 9.10 -5.79 5.06
C LEU A 2 9.04 -7.12 5.83
N ARG A 3 9.28 -7.14 7.14
CA ARG A 3 9.08 -8.32 8.00
C ARG A 3 7.98 -8.03 9.01
N GLN A 4 7.07 -8.99 9.22
CA GLN A 4 5.90 -8.78 10.06
C GLN A 4 6.31 -8.35 11.47
N GLU A 5 7.31 -9.03 12.04
CA GLU A 5 7.88 -8.74 13.35
C GLU A 5 8.36 -7.28 13.50
N GLU A 6 8.96 -6.70 12.44
CA GLU A 6 9.43 -5.31 12.48
C GLU A 6 8.27 -4.32 12.47
N VAL A 7 7.25 -4.60 11.67
CA VAL A 7 6.06 -3.77 11.54
C VAL A 7 5.24 -3.82 12.82
N ASP A 8 5.10 -4.99 13.44
CA ASP A 8 4.42 -5.17 14.72
C ASP A 8 5.18 -4.47 15.86
N ALA A 9 6.51 -4.59 15.88
CA ALA A 9 7.35 -3.93 16.88
C ALA A 9 7.25 -2.40 16.78
N GLU A 10 7.22 -1.87 15.55
CA GLU A 10 6.99 -0.44 15.34
C GLU A 10 5.60 -0.02 15.80
N GLU A 11 4.55 -0.77 15.45
CA GLU A 11 3.19 -0.45 15.88
C GLU A 11 3.08 -0.39 17.41
N GLU A 12 3.67 -1.36 18.10
CA GLU A 12 3.67 -1.39 19.56
C GLU A 12 4.44 -0.21 20.17
N ALA A 13 5.57 0.19 19.56
CA ALA A 13 6.31 1.39 19.98
C ALA A 13 5.48 2.67 19.80
N LEU A 14 4.79 2.81 18.67
CA LEU A 14 3.90 3.94 18.39
C LEU A 14 2.71 3.97 19.36
N ARG A 15 2.11 2.81 19.67
CA ARG A 15 1.04 2.68 20.66
C ARG A 15 1.47 3.14 22.05
N LYS A 16 2.71 2.84 22.47
CA LYS A 16 3.27 3.33 23.73
C LYS A 16 3.41 4.85 23.72
N ALA A 17 3.97 5.43 22.66
CA ALA A 17 4.09 6.89 22.53
C ALA A 17 2.72 7.59 22.54
N ILE A 18 1.69 7.02 21.89
CA ILE A 18 0.33 7.57 21.91
C ILE A 18 -0.28 7.55 23.33
N ARG A 19 0.08 6.58 24.17
CA ARG A 19 -0.39 6.51 25.56
C ARG A 19 0.23 7.56 26.48
N GLU A 20 1.39 8.11 26.11
CA GLU A 20 2.07 9.16 26.86
C GLU A 20 1.49 10.56 26.57
N LEU A 21 0.67 10.70 25.53
CA LEU A 21 -0.05 11.94 25.23
C LEU A 21 -1.08 12.28 26.33
N SER A 22 -1.35 13.57 26.51
CA SER A 22 -2.48 14.02 27.34
C SER A 22 -3.81 13.48 26.80
N GLU A 23 -4.84 13.50 27.63
CA GLU A 23 -6.17 13.04 27.22
C GLU A 23 -6.70 13.85 26.02
N GLU A 24 -6.54 15.18 26.04
CA GLU A 24 -6.97 16.04 24.94
C GLU A 24 -6.16 15.78 23.67
N GLN A 25 -4.84 15.60 23.79
CA GLN A 25 -3.95 15.30 22.66
C GLN A 25 -4.28 13.95 22.02
N ARG A 26 -4.57 12.93 22.84
CA ARG A 26 -4.91 11.58 22.38
C ARG A 26 -6.25 11.54 21.66
N VAL A 27 -7.26 12.26 22.15
CA VAL A 27 -8.55 12.39 21.46
C VAL A 27 -8.36 13.04 20.09
N GLU A 28 -7.59 14.13 20.04
CA GLU A 28 -7.31 14.83 18.78
C GLU A 28 -6.50 13.95 17.80
N PHE A 29 -5.55 13.18 18.31
CA PHE A 29 -4.76 12.24 17.53
C PHE A 29 -5.67 11.21 16.85
N TYR A 30 -6.52 10.51 17.61
CA TYR A 30 -7.41 9.49 17.06
C TYR A 30 -8.45 10.06 16.10
N ARG A 31 -8.92 11.29 16.34
CA ARG A 31 -9.81 12.00 15.41
C ARG A 31 -9.16 12.23 14.04
N LYS A 32 -7.87 12.58 14.01
CA LYS A 32 -7.09 12.75 12.77
C LYS A 32 -6.76 11.41 12.13
N ALA A 33 -6.26 10.47 12.93
CA ALA A 33 -5.87 9.14 12.49
C ALA A 33 -7.05 8.38 11.86
N GLY A 34 -8.21 8.36 12.51
CA GLY A 34 -9.40 7.62 12.04
C GLY A 34 -9.90 8.02 10.65
N LYS A 35 -9.56 9.23 10.16
CA LYS A 35 -9.90 9.66 8.80
C LYS A 35 -8.90 9.21 7.74
N ALA A 36 -7.68 8.88 8.15
CA ALA A 36 -6.55 8.64 7.26
C ALA A 36 -6.07 7.18 7.26
N VAL A 37 -6.34 6.43 8.34
CA VAL A 37 -6.02 5.00 8.45
C VAL A 37 -6.64 4.23 7.28
N LYS A 38 -5.84 3.31 6.75
CA LYS A 38 -6.19 2.46 5.61
C LYS A 38 -6.51 1.06 6.10
N ASP A 39 -7.40 0.42 5.38
CA ASP A 39 -7.91 -0.92 5.66
C ASP A 39 -7.25 -1.95 4.73
N PRO A 40 -6.64 -3.03 5.26
CA PRO A 40 -6.00 -4.06 4.47
C PRO A 40 -6.95 -4.77 3.50
N ASP A 41 -8.20 -4.98 3.90
CA ASP A 41 -9.18 -5.69 3.08
C ASP A 41 -9.62 -4.84 1.89
N THR A 42 -9.78 -3.53 2.09
CA THR A 42 -10.01 -2.57 1.00
C THR A 42 -8.84 -2.56 0.02
N TYR A 43 -7.61 -2.56 0.52
CA TYR A 43 -6.41 -2.65 -0.34
C TYR A 43 -6.38 -3.96 -1.13
N ALA A 44 -6.65 -5.09 -0.47
CA ALA A 44 -6.67 -6.41 -1.11
C ALA A 44 -7.78 -6.51 -2.17
N ALA A 45 -8.97 -5.98 -1.90
CA ALA A 45 -10.05 -5.92 -2.87
C ALA A 45 -9.65 -5.11 -4.11
N LEU A 46 -9.04 -3.94 -3.93
CA LEU A 46 -8.54 -3.11 -5.03
C LEU A 46 -7.42 -3.78 -5.82
N ASN A 47 -6.57 -4.57 -5.16
CA ASN A 47 -5.52 -5.33 -5.83
C ASN A 47 -6.12 -6.51 -6.63
N TRP A 48 -7.06 -7.24 -6.02
CA TRP A 48 -7.75 -8.38 -6.64
C TRP A 48 -8.55 -8.01 -7.89
N PHE A 49 -9.18 -6.83 -7.92
CA PHE A 49 -9.88 -6.39 -9.12
C PHE A 49 -8.95 -6.15 -10.31
N PHE A 50 -7.62 -6.19 -10.13
CA PHE A 50 -6.60 -6.06 -11.19
C PHE A 50 -6.77 -4.84 -12.10
N ILE A 51 -7.52 -3.84 -11.64
CA ILE A 51 -7.66 -2.58 -12.35
C ILE A 51 -6.33 -1.84 -12.15
N THR A 52 -5.36 -2.10 -13.02
CA THR A 52 -4.19 -1.24 -13.30
C THR A 52 -3.50 -0.65 -12.06
N GLY A 53 -3.28 -1.45 -11.01
CA GLY A 53 -2.62 -0.96 -9.81
C GLY A 53 -3.45 -0.01 -8.92
N LEU A 54 -4.80 -0.07 -8.93
CA LEU A 54 -5.66 0.80 -8.11
C LEU A 54 -5.27 0.84 -6.62
N HIS A 55 -4.83 -0.29 -6.10
CA HIS A 55 -4.36 -0.44 -4.73
C HIS A 55 -3.14 0.47 -4.41
N HIS A 56 -2.33 0.83 -5.40
CA HIS A 56 -1.25 1.80 -5.23
C HIS A 56 -1.79 3.22 -5.00
N PHE A 57 -2.82 3.63 -5.74
CA PHE A 57 -3.46 4.93 -5.56
C PHE A 57 -4.16 5.04 -4.20
N TYR A 58 -4.72 3.93 -3.69
CA TYR A 58 -5.33 3.90 -2.36
C TYR A 58 -4.36 4.28 -1.23
N LEU A 59 -3.10 3.87 -1.35
CA LEU A 59 -2.01 4.24 -0.43
C LEU A 59 -1.29 5.55 -0.81
N GLY A 60 -1.75 6.25 -1.85
CA GLY A 60 -1.12 7.47 -2.36
C GLY A 60 0.20 7.24 -3.13
N ARG A 61 0.47 6.01 -3.56
CA ARG A 61 1.68 5.61 -4.28
C ARG A 61 1.52 5.78 -5.80
N TRP A 62 1.27 7.02 -6.25
CA TRP A 62 0.93 7.35 -7.64
C TRP A 62 1.93 6.84 -8.69
N GLN A 63 3.23 6.91 -8.40
CA GLN A 63 4.27 6.47 -9.34
C GLN A 63 4.12 4.99 -9.69
N TRP A 64 3.83 4.15 -8.72
CA TRP A 64 3.66 2.70 -8.91
C TRP A 64 2.41 2.38 -9.72
N GLY A 65 1.28 3.02 -9.40
CA GLY A 65 0.06 2.84 -10.19
C GLY A 65 0.22 3.31 -11.64
N LEU A 66 0.97 4.39 -11.89
CA LEU A 66 1.29 4.83 -13.25
C LEU A 66 2.22 3.86 -13.99
N MET A 67 3.15 3.21 -13.29
CA MET A 67 4.00 2.17 -13.87
C MET A 67 3.19 0.95 -14.30
N ASP A 68 2.20 0.52 -13.52
CA ASP A 68 1.31 -0.60 -13.90
C ASP A 68 0.48 -0.25 -15.14
N ILE A 69 -0.08 0.96 -15.18
CA ILE A 69 -0.80 1.46 -16.36
C ILE A 69 0.15 1.49 -17.57
N GLY A 70 1.37 2.01 -17.40
CA GLY A 70 2.38 2.07 -18.45
C GLY A 70 2.76 0.68 -18.98
N ALA A 71 3.00 -0.29 -18.07
CA ALA A 71 3.32 -1.66 -18.43
C ALA A 71 2.18 -2.33 -19.18
N LEU A 72 0.92 -2.09 -18.79
CA LEU A 72 -0.25 -2.57 -19.52
C LEU A 72 -0.32 -1.96 -20.93
N LEU A 73 -0.11 -0.66 -21.08
CA LEU A 73 -0.10 0.01 -22.39
C LEU A 73 1.01 -0.53 -23.30
N VAL A 74 2.20 -0.78 -22.75
CA VAL A 74 3.31 -1.40 -23.49
C VAL A 74 2.95 -2.82 -23.92
N ALA A 75 2.36 -3.64 -23.03
CA ALA A 75 1.93 -4.99 -23.36
C ALA A 75 0.87 -5.00 -24.48
N ILE A 76 -0.10 -4.08 -24.43
CA ILE A 76 -1.08 -3.88 -25.52
C ILE A 76 -0.37 -3.53 -26.83
N GLY A 77 0.58 -2.60 -26.80
CA GLY A 77 1.39 -2.24 -27.96
C GLY A 77 2.15 -3.44 -28.55
N CYS A 78 2.74 -4.28 -27.69
CA CYS A 78 3.38 -5.53 -28.10
C CYS A 78 2.40 -6.48 -28.79
N PHE A 79 1.20 -6.67 -28.25
CA PHE A 79 0.18 -7.53 -28.88
C PHE A 79 -0.29 -7.01 -30.24
N VAL A 80 -0.52 -5.70 -30.36
CA VAL A 80 -0.89 -5.08 -31.64
C VAL A 80 0.22 -5.23 -32.67
N ALA A 81 1.48 -5.15 -32.26
CA ALA A 81 2.65 -5.33 -33.12
C ALA A 81 2.98 -6.81 -33.44
N GLY A 82 2.20 -7.78 -32.94
CA GLY A 82 2.48 -9.21 -33.10
C GLY A 82 3.61 -9.75 -32.21
N LEU A 83 4.16 -8.93 -31.31
CA LEU A 83 5.19 -9.29 -30.33
C LEU A 83 4.54 -9.96 -29.10
N VAL A 84 3.88 -11.10 -29.33
CA VAL A 84 3.08 -11.76 -28.28
C VAL A 84 3.94 -12.19 -27.09
N LEU A 85 5.08 -12.85 -27.33
CA LEU A 85 5.90 -13.40 -26.26
C LEU A 85 6.45 -12.31 -25.31
N PRO A 86 7.05 -11.19 -25.79
CA PRO A 86 7.44 -10.07 -24.92
C PRO A 86 6.28 -9.49 -24.10
N GLY A 87 5.10 -9.32 -24.71
CA GLY A 87 3.90 -8.83 -24.01
C GLY A 87 3.47 -9.75 -22.87
N VAL A 88 3.46 -11.07 -23.13
CA VAL A 88 3.15 -12.08 -22.10
C VAL A 88 4.17 -12.08 -20.97
N ILE A 89 5.47 -12.03 -21.29
CA ILE A 89 6.53 -12.00 -20.27
C ILE A 89 6.40 -10.75 -19.39
N LEU A 90 6.18 -9.58 -19.98
CA LEU A 90 5.99 -8.34 -19.24
C LEU A 90 4.80 -8.45 -18.28
N LEU A 91 3.64 -8.90 -18.77
CA LEU A 91 2.46 -9.08 -17.92
C LEU A 91 2.68 -10.12 -16.83
N ALA A 92 3.36 -11.24 -17.11
CA ALA A 92 3.65 -12.25 -16.11
C ALA A 92 4.52 -11.71 -14.96
N ILE A 93 5.49 -10.85 -15.27
CA ILE A 93 6.32 -10.17 -14.25
C ILE A 93 5.45 -9.24 -13.40
N VAL A 94 4.66 -8.37 -14.03
CA VAL A 94 3.76 -7.46 -13.31
C VAL A 94 2.78 -8.23 -12.43
N TYR A 95 2.12 -9.26 -12.98
CA TYR A 95 1.17 -10.09 -12.22
C TYR A 95 1.82 -10.82 -11.05
N SER A 96 3.04 -11.33 -11.22
CA SER A 96 3.76 -12.00 -10.12
C SER A 96 4.03 -11.03 -8.98
N TRP A 97 4.38 -9.78 -9.30
CA TRP A 97 4.57 -8.72 -8.33
C TRP A 97 3.25 -8.31 -7.64
N GLU A 98 2.19 -8.12 -8.41
CA GLU A 98 0.85 -7.80 -7.91
C GLU A 98 0.32 -8.87 -6.95
N LEU A 99 0.42 -10.15 -7.33
CA LEU A 99 0.02 -11.27 -6.47
C LEU A 99 0.83 -11.30 -5.17
N TRP A 100 2.12 -11.02 -5.24
CA TRP A 100 2.93 -10.91 -4.04
C TRP A 100 2.45 -9.78 -3.12
N GLN A 101 2.06 -8.62 -3.67
CA GLN A 101 1.48 -7.53 -2.88
C GLN A 101 0.11 -7.92 -2.29
N LEU A 102 -0.72 -8.65 -3.03
CA LEU A 102 -2.02 -9.15 -2.58
C LEU A 102 -1.89 -9.96 -1.29
N PHE A 103 -1.03 -10.97 -1.29
CA PHE A 103 -0.81 -11.84 -0.13
C PHE A 103 -0.17 -11.11 1.05
N ARG A 104 0.37 -9.91 0.82
CA ARG A 104 1.03 -9.08 1.82
C ARG A 104 0.25 -7.79 2.11
N SER A 105 -1.03 -7.73 1.76
CA SER A 105 -1.89 -6.56 2.01
C SER A 105 -1.84 -6.11 3.47
N GLN A 106 -1.95 -7.04 4.41
CA GLN A 106 -1.90 -6.80 5.86
C GLN A 106 -0.64 -6.04 6.27
N ILE A 107 0.54 -6.61 6.02
CA ILE A 107 1.80 -5.98 6.40
C ILE A 107 2.05 -4.65 5.66
N ILE A 108 1.68 -4.55 4.38
CA ILE A 108 1.89 -3.34 3.58
C ILE A 108 1.04 -2.18 4.12
N VAL A 109 -0.23 -2.45 4.43
CA VAL A 109 -1.16 -1.44 4.95
C VAL A 109 -0.82 -1.08 6.39
N GLN A 110 -0.45 -2.06 7.23
CA GLN A 110 -0.01 -1.80 8.60
C GLN A 110 1.25 -0.92 8.64
N ASP A 111 2.26 -1.21 7.81
CA ASP A 111 3.46 -0.38 7.67
C ASP A 111 3.12 1.04 7.15
N TRP A 112 2.14 1.17 6.25
CA TRP A 112 1.63 2.49 5.85
C TRP A 112 0.94 3.23 7.01
N ASN A 113 0.10 2.55 7.79
CA ASN A 113 -0.58 3.13 8.96
C ASN A 113 0.42 3.51 10.07
N ASN A 114 1.48 2.72 10.28
CA ASN A 114 2.55 3.05 11.22
C ASN A 114 3.26 4.35 10.82
N ARG A 115 3.59 4.53 9.54
CA ARG A 115 4.13 5.80 9.03
C ARG A 115 3.17 6.96 9.27
N LEU A 116 1.88 6.79 9.00
CA LEU A 116 0.85 7.78 9.28
C LEU A 116 0.84 8.17 10.77
N TYR A 117 0.85 7.19 11.68
CA TYR A 117 0.89 7.44 13.12
C TYR A 117 2.15 8.17 13.55
N ARG A 118 3.30 7.75 13.03
CA ARG A 118 4.59 8.41 13.27
C ARG A 118 4.56 9.88 12.85
N ASP A 119 4.00 10.18 11.67
CA ASP A 119 3.90 11.55 11.16
C ASP A 119 2.87 12.40 11.91
N LEU A 120 1.79 11.78 12.41
CA LEU A 120 0.82 12.47 13.27
C LEU A 120 1.39 12.76 14.66
N LEU A 121 2.16 11.84 15.24
CA LEU A 121 2.79 11.99 16.56
C LEU A 121 3.80 13.14 16.57
N ARG A 122 4.53 13.39 15.48
CA ARG A 122 5.48 14.52 15.34
C ARG A 122 4.86 15.91 15.52
N ARG A 123 3.52 16.01 15.61
CA ARG A 123 2.78 17.26 15.80
C ARG A 123 2.51 17.60 17.28
N TYR A 124 2.96 16.74 18.19
CA TYR A 124 2.85 16.87 19.64
C TYR A 124 4.25 16.85 20.25
#